data_AF-A0A538CNN6-F1
#
_entry.id   AF-A0A538CNN6-F1
#
_cell.length_a   1.000
_cell.length_b   1.000
_cell.length_c   1.000
_cell.angle_alpha   90.00
_cell.angle_beta   90.00
_cell.angle_gamma   90.00
#
_symmetry.space_group_name_H-M   'P 1'
#
loop_
_entity.id
_entity.type
_entity.pdbx_description
1 polymer ?
#
loop_
_entity_poly.entity_id
_entity_poly.type
_entity_poly.pdbx_seq_one_letter_code
_entity_poly.pdbx_strand_id
1 'polypeptide(L)' 'MSTIRAREPGWADVLEDHAAEWATARRLVGQLGACEAAALAFCRLLERWARGDAFPSTAGGREAALRHAADRAE' A
#
# COMPACT_ATOMS: atom_id res chain seq x y z
N MET A 1 31.88 12.55 -16.90
CA MET A 1 31.04 11.34 -17.04
C MET A 1 30.39 11.06 -15.69
N SER A 2 29.16 11.52 -15.50
CA SER A 2 28.40 11.22 -14.28
C SER A 2 27.95 9.77 -14.37
N THR A 3 28.48 8.90 -13.51
CA THR A 3 28.03 7.51 -13.41
C THR A 3 26.63 7.53 -12.80
N ILE A 4 25.61 7.38 -13.64
CA ILE A 4 24.25 7.10 -13.17
C ILE A 4 24.36 5.79 -12.39
N ARG A 5 24.23 5.85 -11.06
CA ARG A 5 24.04 4.64 -10.27
C ARG A 5 22.71 4.06 -10.70
N ALA A 6 22.73 2.85 -11.27
CA ALA A 6 21.51 2.10 -11.50
C ALA A 6 20.76 2.02 -10.16
N ARG A 7 19.49 2.41 -10.15
CA ARG A 7 18.59 2.22 -9.02
C ARG A 7 18.60 0.72 -8.68
N GLU A 8 18.80 0.39 -7.41
CA GLU A 8 18.60 -0.99 -6.96
C GLU A 8 17.12 -1.38 -7.16
N PRO A 9 16.83 -2.58 -7.67
CA PRO A 9 15.46 -3.03 -7.90
C PRO A 9 14.70 -3.06 -6.57
N GLY A 10 13.50 -2.49 -6.57
CA GLY A 10 12.57 -2.60 -5.45
C GLY A 10 11.92 -3.98 -5.42
N TRP A 11 11.17 -4.27 -4.35
CA TRP A 11 10.49 -5.56 -4.20
C TRP A 11 9.54 -5.89 -5.36
N ALA A 12 8.87 -4.88 -5.94
CA ALA A 12 7.96 -5.06 -7.06
C ALA A 12 8.71 -5.49 -8.33
N ASP A 13 9.87 -4.86 -8.59
CA ASP A 13 10.74 -5.19 -9.72
C ASP A 13 11.19 -6.65 -9.62
N VAL A 14 11.61 -7.09 -8.42
CA VAL A 14 11.99 -8.48 -8.15
C VAL A 14 10.85 -9.47 -8.37
N LEU A 15 9.61 -9.13 -7.99
CA LEU A 15 8.46 -10.01 -8.23
C LEU A 15 8.11 -10.11 -9.71
N GLU A 16 8.18 -9.02 -10.46
CA GLU A 16 7.93 -9.02 -11.91
C GLU A 16 8.99 -9.81 -12.67
N ASP A 17 10.27 -9.69 -12.29
CA ASP A 17 11.40 -10.36 -12.95
C ASP A 17 11.42 -11.89 -12.72
N HIS A 18 10.83 -12.37 -11.61
CA HIS A 18 10.87 -13.78 -11.22
C HIS A 18 9.54 -14.53 -11.31
N ALA A 19 8.43 -13.84 -11.62
CA ALA A 19 7.14 -14.49 -11.73
C ALA A 19 7.05 -15.39 -12.97
N ALA A 20 6.48 -16.58 -12.79
CA ALA A 20 6.18 -17.49 -13.90
C ALA A 20 5.17 -16.88 -14.90
N GLU A 21 4.27 -16.03 -14.40
CA GLU A 21 3.25 -15.34 -15.21
C GLU A 21 3.21 -13.85 -14.86
N TRP A 22 3.48 -13.01 -15.86
CA TRP A 22 3.49 -11.55 -15.70
C TRP A 22 2.15 -10.96 -15.21
N ALA A 23 1.03 -11.49 -15.71
CA ALA A 23 -0.30 -11.02 -15.31
C ALA A 23 -0.55 -11.28 -13.82
N THR A 24 -0.12 -12.43 -13.32
CA THR A 24 -0.19 -12.79 -11.91
C THR A 24 0.73 -11.91 -11.06
N ALA A 25 1.95 -11.63 -11.54
CA ALA A 25 2.89 -10.72 -10.88
C ALA A 25 2.30 -9.32 -10.68
N ARG A 26 1.76 -8.73 -11.74
CA ARG A 26 1.16 -7.39 -11.70
C ARG A 26 -0.02 -7.30 -10.76
N ARG A 27 -0.90 -8.31 -10.79
CA ARG A 27 -2.02 -8.37 -9.86
C ARG A 27 -1.52 -8.44 -8.42
N LEU A 28 -0.51 -9.27 -8.13
CA LEU A 28 0.07 -9.38 -6.80
C LEU A 28 0.70 -8.06 -6.33
N VAL A 29 1.48 -7.40 -7.19
CA VAL A 29 2.10 -6.10 -6.89
C VAL A 29 1.03 -5.06 -6.53
N GLY A 30 -0.04 -4.96 -7.32
CA GLY A 30 -1.16 -4.06 -7.02
C GLY A 30 -1.83 -4.36 -5.68
N GLN A 31 -2.10 -5.65 -5.40
CA GLN A 31 -2.70 -6.05 -4.12
C GLN A 31 -1.79 -5.80 -2.91
N LEU A 32 -0.48 -5.97 -3.05
CA LEU A 32 0.49 -5.66 -1.99
C LEU A 32 0.60 -4.15 -1.76
N GLY A 33 0.62 -3.34 -2.82
CA GLY A 33 0.59 -1.88 -2.70
C GLY A 33 -0.69 -1.37 -2.03
N ALA A 34 -1.84 -1.92 -2.41
CA ALA A 34 -3.13 -1.64 -1.78
C ALA A 34 -3.14 -2.03 -0.28
N CYS A 35 -2.57 -3.19 0.06
CA CYS A 35 -2.42 -3.65 1.44
C CYS A 35 -1.53 -2.71 2.26
N GLU A 36 -0.39 -2.29 1.71
CA GLU A 36 0.52 -1.33 2.35
C GLU A 36 -0.18 0.00 2.63
N ALA A 37 -0.90 0.54 1.64
CA ALA A 37 -1.64 1.79 1.79
C ALA A 37 -2.73 1.69 2.87
N ALA A 38 -3.47 0.57 2.92
CA ALA A 38 -4.46 0.31 3.95
C ALA A 38 -3.83 0.17 5.34
N ALA A 39 -2.71 -0.53 5.47
CA ALA A 39 -2.00 -0.69 6.74
C ALA A 39 -1.50 0.66 7.28
N LEU A 40 -0.94 1.52 6.41
CA LEU A 40 -0.52 2.86 6.79
C LEU A 40 -1.71 3.75 7.21
N ALA A 41 -2.83 3.67 6.49
CA ALA A 41 -4.05 4.38 6.86
C ALA A 41 -4.59 3.91 8.22
N PHE A 42 -4.51 2.60 8.51
CA PHE A 42 -4.87 2.04 9.81
C PHE A 42 -3.96 2.56 10.94
N CYS A 43 -2.63 2.57 10.75
CA CYS A 43 -1.71 3.14 11.74
C CYS A 43 -2.04 4.61 12.04
N ARG A 44 -2.30 5.42 11.01
CA ARG A 44 -2.69 6.84 11.18
C ARG A 44 -4.02 6.99 11.92
N LEU A 45 -4.97 6.08 11.70
CA LEU A 45 -6.23 6.04 12.45
C LEU A 45 -5.97 5.79 13.93
N LEU A 46 -5.15 4.79 14.28
CA LEU A 46 -4.79 4.49 15.67
C LEU A 46 -4.10 5.69 16.34
N GLU A 47 -3.19 6.36 15.65
CA GLU A 47 -2.53 7.55 16.17
C GLU A 47 -3.50 8.71 16.45
N ARG A 48 -4.52 8.90 15.60
CA ARG A 48 -5.55 9.93 15.82
C ARG A 48 -6.40 9.61 17.04
N TRP A 49 -6.75 8.34 17.22
CA TRP A 49 -7.48 7.90 18.41
C TRP A 49 -6.69 8.10 19.68
N ALA A 50 -5.38 7.81 19.66
CA ALA A 50 -4.49 8.10 20.78
C ALA A 50 -4.44 9.61 21.13
N ARG A 51 -4.69 10.49 20.16
CA ARG A 51 -4.78 11.95 20.35
C ARG A 51 -6.18 12.45 20.74
N GLY A 52 -7.16 11.56 20.91
CA GLY A 52 -8.55 11.91 21.25
C GLY A 52 -9.42 12.29 20.04
N ASP A 53 -8.92 12.14 18.82
CA ASP A 53 -9.68 12.36 17.58
C ASP A 53 -10.19 11.02 17.04
N ALA A 54 -11.41 10.65 17.44
CA ALA A 54 -12.03 9.37 17.13
C ALA A 54 -12.82 9.35 15.80
N PHE A 55 -12.37 10.08 14.77
CA PHE A 55 -13.01 10.04 13.45
C PHE A 55 -12.22 9.15 12.46
N PRO A 56 -12.85 8.25 11.68
CA PRO A 56 -14.27 7.90 11.70
C PRO A 56 -14.64 7.09 12.94
N SER A 57 -15.77 7.42 13.56
CA SER A 57 -16.21 6.80 14.82
C SER A 57 -16.90 5.44 14.61
N THR A 58 -17.46 5.20 13.43
CA THR A 58 -18.19 3.96 13.11
C THR A 58 -17.28 2.91 12.45
N ALA A 59 -17.60 1.63 12.66
CA ALA A 59 -16.87 0.54 12.00
C ALA A 59 -16.92 0.64 10.47
N GLY A 60 -18.10 0.92 9.89
CA GLY A 60 -18.25 1.10 8.44
C GLY A 60 -17.49 2.31 7.89
N GLY A 61 -17.40 3.41 8.65
CA GLY A 61 -16.57 4.56 8.26
C GLY A 61 -15.09 4.24 8.23
N ARG A 62 -14.60 3.41 9.18
CA ARG A 62 -13.22 2.91 9.18
C ARG A 62 -12.95 2.03 7.98
N GLU A 63 -13.84 1.07 7.70
CA GLU A 63 -13.73 0.19 6.53
C GLU A 63 -13.67 1.00 5.22
N ALA A 64 -14.57 1.97 5.06
CA ALA A 64 -14.59 2.84 3.88
C ALA A 64 -13.29 3.65 3.73
N ALA A 65 -12.72 4.16 4.84
CA ALA A 65 -11.45 4.88 4.81
C ALA A 65 -10.27 3.98 4.42
N LEU A 66 -10.23 2.74 4.93
CA LEU A 66 -9.19 1.77 4.57
C LEU A 66 -9.33 1.31 3.12
N ARG A 67 -10.56 1.05 2.67
CA ARG A 67 -10.87 0.73 1.27
C ARG A 67 -10.42 1.85 0.34
N HIS A 68 -10.79 3.10 0.65
CA HIS A 68 -10.34 4.24 -0.14
C HIS A 68 -8.80 4.34 -0.16
N ALA A 69 -8.12 4.08 0.96
CA ALA A 69 -6.66 4.08 0.97
C ALA A 69 -6.07 3.00 0.05
N ALA A 70 -6.63 1.79 0.07
CA ALA A 70 -6.26 0.69 -0.82
C ALA A 70 -6.50 1.04 -2.30
N ASP A 71 -7.69 1.54 -2.64
CA ASP A 71 -8.09 1.86 -4.02
C ASP A 71 -7.26 3.00 -4.64
N ARG A 72 -6.56 3.83 -3.84
CA ARG A 72 -5.62 4.85 -4.34
C ARG A 72 -4.26 4.30 -4.76
N ALA A 73 -3.94 3.08 -4.35
CA ALA A 73 -2.66 2.44 -4.64
C ALA A 73 -2.75 1.41 -5.79
N GLU A 74 -3.95 1.03 -6.20
CA GLU A 74 -4.24 0.20 -7.38
C GLU A 74 -4.34 1.06 -8.65
#